data_AF-A0A968YQH1-F1
#
_entry.id   AF-A0A968YQH1-F1
#
_cell.length_a   1.000
_cell.length_b   1.000
_cell.length_c   1.000
_cell.angle_alpha   90.00
_cell.angle_beta   90.00
_cell.angle_gamma   90.00
#
_symmetry.space_group_name_H-M   'P 1'
#
loop_
_entity.id
_entity.type
_entity.pdbx_description
1 polymer ?
#
loop_
_entity_poly.entity_id
_entity_poly.type
_entity_poly.pdbx_seq_one_letter_code
_entity_poly.pdbx_strand_id
1 'polypeptide(L)' 'MANPHPEKSSFGMVTNRDEILFVKLVQKENRYYALSRVFAPFTSKQELYGALQILKQIGQGIVGAVG' A
#
# COMPACT_ATOMS: atom_id res chain seq x y z
N MET A 1 2.19 -11.01 -9.93
CA MET A 1 1.51 -11.05 -8.62
C MET A 1 0.47 -12.16 -8.65
N ALA A 2 0.65 -13.21 -7.87
CA ALA A 2 -0.32 -14.30 -7.71
C ALA A 2 -0.84 -14.23 -6.26
N ASN A 3 -1.93 -13.49 -6.04
CA ASN A 3 -2.59 -13.46 -4.74
C ASN A 3 -3.49 -14.71 -4.65
N PRO A 4 -3.21 -15.67 -3.75
CA PRO A 4 -4.04 -16.88 -3.59
C PRO A 4 -5.46 -16.58 -3.09
N HIS A 5 -5.72 -15.35 -2.62
CA HIS A 5 -7.00 -14.85 -2.14
C HIS A 5 -7.43 -13.59 -2.92
N PRO A 6 -7.78 -13.71 -4.22
CA PRO A 6 -8.08 -12.57 -5.09
C PRO A 6 -9.20 -11.66 -4.56
N GLU A 7 -10.13 -12.20 -3.78
CA GLU A 7 -11.20 -11.47 -3.10
C GLU A 7 -10.69 -10.48 -2.02
N LYS A 8 -9.49 -10.71 -1.48
CA LYS A 8 -8.83 -9.81 -0.53
C LYS A 8 -8.01 -8.76 -1.28
N SER A 9 -7.94 -7.55 -0.70
CA SER A 9 -7.12 -6.49 -1.27
C SER A 9 -5.64 -6.88 -1.28
N SER A 10 -4.96 -6.69 -2.40
CA SER A 10 -3.51 -6.79 -2.49
C SER A 10 -2.89 -5.40 -2.37
N PHE A 11 -1.78 -5.29 -1.63
CA PHE A 11 -1.03 -4.05 -1.50
C PHE A 11 0.35 -4.22 -2.13
N GLY A 12 0.80 -3.19 -2.84
CA GLY A 12 2.12 -3.12 -3.44
C GLY A 12 2.79 -1.80 -3.10
N MET A 13 4.12 -1.80 -3.17
CA MET A 13 4.95 -0.61 -2.99
C MET A 13 5.89 -0.51 -4.20
N VAL A 14 5.85 0.62 -4.88
CA VAL A 14 6.78 0.97 -5.95
C VAL A 14 7.77 1.95 -5.34
N THR A 15 9.05 1.59 -5.38
CA THR A 15 10.14 2.39 -4.85
C THR A 15 11.08 2.79 -5.98
N ASN A 16 11.45 4.07 -6.04
CA ASN A 16 12.50 4.55 -6.93
C ASN A 16 13.39 5.53 -6.16
N ARG A 17 14.69 5.22 -6.03
CA ARG A 17 15.68 6.01 -5.29
C ARG A 17 15.18 6.45 -3.90
N ASP A 18 14.58 7.63 -3.79
CA ASP A 18 14.08 8.28 -2.59
C ASP A 18 12.55 8.42 -2.53
N GLU A 19 11.84 7.90 -3.52
CA GLU A 19 10.39 7.99 -3.66
C GLU A 19 9.68 6.66 -3.40
N ILE A 20 8.48 6.76 -2.80
CA ILE A 20 7.59 5.63 -2.52
C ILE A 20 6.19 5.95 -3.04
N LEU A 21 5.62 5.04 -3.83
CA LEU A 21 4.22 5.02 -4.22
C LEU A 21 3.56 3.72 -3.72
N PHE A 22 2.46 3.84 -2.99
CA PHE A 22 1.67 2.70 -2.56
C PHE A 22 0.54 2.43 -3.56
N VAL A 23 0.30 1.15 -3.84
CA VAL A 23 -0.75 0.66 -4.73
C VAL A 23 -1.64 -0.30 -3.96
N LYS A 24 -2.96 -0.11 -4.05
CA LYS A 24 -3.96 -1.07 -3.58
C LYS A 24 -4.70 -1.62 -4.79
N LEU A 25 -4.77 -2.94 -4.89
CA LEU A 25 -5.54 -3.67 -5.88
C LEU A 25 -6.70 -4.39 -5.20
N VAL A 26 -7.90 -4.23 -5.74
CA VAL A 26 -9.08 -5.01 -5.38
C VAL A 26 -9.52 -5.81 -6.61
N GLN A 27 -9.47 -7.14 -6.53
CA GLN A 27 -9.92 -8.03 -7.62
C GLN A 27 -11.30 -8.60 -7.26
N LYS A 28 -12.35 -7.91 -7.72
CA LYS A 28 -13.74 -8.42 -7.73
C LYS A 28 -14.09 -8.81 -9.17
N GLU A 29 -15.32 -8.57 -9.62
CA GLU A 29 -15.72 -8.68 -11.03
C GLU A 29 -14.83 -7.85 -11.98
N ASN A 30 -14.44 -6.64 -11.52
CA ASN A 30 -13.49 -5.77 -12.20
C ASN A 30 -12.26 -5.52 -11.30
N ARG A 31 -11.13 -5.18 -11.93
CA ARG A 31 -9.90 -4.78 -11.22
C ARG A 31 -9.93 -3.28 -10.92
N TYR A 32 -9.89 -2.93 -9.64
CA TYR A 32 -9.80 -1.55 -9.20
C TYR A 32 -8.45 -1.27 -8.56
N TYR A 33 -7.86 -0.13 -8.92
CA TYR A 33 -6.60 0.35 -8.37
C TYR A 33 -6.82 1.66 -7.62
N ALA A 34 -6.25 1.75 -6.42
CA ALA A 34 -6.06 3.01 -5.73
C ALA A 34 -4.57 3.26 -5.56
N LEU A 35 -4.16 4.52 -5.73
CA LEU A 35 -2.79 4.98 -5.59
C LEU A 35 -2.73 5.97 -4.43
N SER A 36 -1.66 5.90 -3.64
CA SER A 36 -1.31 7.02 -2.77
C SER A 36 -0.76 8.18 -3.61
N ARG A 37 -0.57 9.34 -2.98
CA ARG A 37 0.43 10.28 -3.50
C ARG A 37 1.83 9.67 -3.39
N VAL A 38 2.81 10.24 -4.09
CA VAL A 38 4.22 9.89 -3.91
C VAL A 38 4.72 10.49 -2.60
N PHE A 39 5.49 9.70 -1.85
CA PHE A 39 6.21 10.14 -0.66
C PHE A 39 7.70 10.20 -0.95
N ALA A 40 8.36 11.22 -0.43
CA ALA A 40 9.82 11.36 -0.49
C ALA A 40 10.40 11.36 0.94
N PRO A 41 10.60 10.19 1.59
CA PRO A 41 10.87 10.12 3.02
C PRO A 41 12.15 10.83 3.47
N PHE A 42 13.10 11.03 2.55
CA PHE A 42 14.35 11.74 2.82
C PHE A 42 14.22 13.27 2.72
N THR A 43 13.11 13.80 2.19
CA THR A 43 12.89 15.25 2.06
C THR A 43 12.36 15.89 3.34
N SER A 44 11.53 15.17 4.13
CA SER A 44 11.06 15.69 5.41
C SER A 44 10.53 14.59 6.35
N LYS A 45 10.44 14.92 7.66
CA LYS A 45 9.80 14.03 8.64
C LYS A 45 8.33 13.76 8.32
N GLN A 46 7.61 14.73 7.75
CA GLN A 46 6.20 14.57 7.40
C GLN A 46 6.02 13.55 6.27
N GLU A 47 6.91 13.57 5.28
CA GLU A 47 6.94 12.57 4.20
C GLU A 47 7.19 11.17 4.75
N LEU A 48 8.21 11.03 5.62
CA LEU A 48 8.52 9.77 6.29
C LEU A 48 7.34 9.26 7.13
N TYR A 49 6.76 10.11 7.97
CA TYR A 49 5.61 9.72 8.80
C TYR A 49 4.39 9.34 7.97
N GLY A 50 4.13 10.04 6.86
CA GLY A 50 3.06 9.68 5.94
C GLY A 50 3.23 8.28 5.36
N ALA A 51 4.44 7.93 4.89
CA ALA A 51 4.74 6.59 4.39
C ALA A 51 4.60 5.52 5.50
N LEU A 52 5.12 5.78 6.71
CA LEU A 52 5.00 4.87 7.85
C LEU A 52 3.55 4.67 8.30
N GLN A 53 2.72 5.71 8.21
CA GLN A 53 1.29 5.63 8.55
C GLN A 53 0.53 4.70 7.58
N ILE A 54 0.85 4.76 6.29
CA ILE A 54 0.28 3.83 5.30
C ILE A 54 0.73 2.39 5.58
N LEU A 55 2.02 2.17 5.85
CA LEU A 55 2.52 0.84 6.24
C LEU A 55 1.81 0.28 7.47
N LYS A 56 1.55 1.12 8.48
CA LYS A 56 0.77 0.76 9.67
C LYS A 56 -0.66 0.34 9.32
N GLN A 57 -1.35 1.11 8.47
CA GLN A 57 -2.72 0.80 8.03
C GLN A 57 -2.78 -0.50 7.22
N ILE A 58 -1.81 -0.73 6.33
CA ILE A 58 -1.70 -1.99 5.58
C ILE A 58 -1.52 -3.16 6.56
N GLY A 59 -0.60 -3.04 7.51
CA GLY A 59 -0.39 -4.07 8.54
C GLY A 59 -1.65 -4.38 9.34
N GLN A 60 -2.38 -3.35 9.78
CA GLN A 60 -3.66 -3.51 10.48
C GLN A 60 -4.75 -4.17 9.61
N GLY A 61 -4.84 -3.79 8.33
CA GLY A 61 -5.80 -4.35 7.38
C GLY A 61 -5.50 -5.79 6.97
N ILE A 62 -4.24 -6.21 7.03
CA ILE A 62 -3.84 -7.61 6.81
C ILE A 62 -4.06 -8.44 8.08
N VAL A 63 -3.60 -7.97 9.24
CA VAL A 63 -3.71 -8.69 10.52
C VAL A 63 -5.18 -8.86 10.96
N GLY A 64 -6.03 -7.86 10.73
CA GLY A 64 -7.47 -7.95 11.02
C GLY A 64 -8.26 -8.89 10.09
N ALA A 65 -7.67 -9.35 8.99
CA ALA A 65 -8.30 -10.26 8.02
C ALA A 65 -7.94 -11.74 8.24
N VAL A 66 -7.25 -12.05 9.34
CA VAL A 66 -6.81 -13.39 9.77
C VAL A 66 -7.57 -13.85 11.05
N GLY A 67 -8.54 -13.08 11.53
CA GLY A 67 -9.45 -13.45 12.63
C GLY A 67 -10.75 -14.07 12.15
#